data_AF-A0A1W1VVX2-F1
#
_entry.id   AF-A0A1W1VVX2-F1
#
_cell.length_a   1.000
_cell.length_b   1.000
_cell.length_c   1.000
_cell.angle_alpha   90.00
_cell.angle_beta   90.00
_cell.angle_gamma   90.00
#
_symmetry.space_group_name_H-M   'P 1'
#
loop_
_entity.id
_entity.type
_entity.pdbx_description
1 polymer ?
#
loop_
_entity_poly.entity_id
_entity_poly.type
_entity_poly.pdbx_seq_one_letter_code
_entity_poly.pdbx_strand_id
1 'polypeptide(L)'
;MQKLLWLLPAVFIVGCSNTTLPQSEAAVSDTNVQAQGVKTSPTPLPTTAGRSFYLDCNGNDRANGTTASTAFRTLNKVSGLSLLAGDKVLLKRGCTFTGSLVAKSSGTATSPIVYTAYGTGAAPTIVLNIDSEAVLVGGNYLVFDGLNVTSTRPAPAGTGKCANTPVAWRVGFAVTGQYNTVQNSSASGFMAGVHLMTGANNNRVLGNTLTNNNVMKKNTAGVYDDDSGAWGVLVNSNGNEVANNTFSGNWACSEDYGVDGASVELYEASNNNVHHNVSTEDIAFTELGGTPTTQSENNTFAYNQYAPVKVGGSMIVLRGTKSHWGGNPGTVFHHNVGYMVDTGIICSDGCAPSILKAYDNILWQRDVAGGIVPAANMTPMWADAPFTEYNNVFWKTTGRPYVSIDNGSLHPSDRVADPLFVNASALNFTSQLAPVVLASAR
;
A
#
# COMPACT_ATOMS: atom_id res chain seq x y z
N MET A 1 -5.62 3.87 -18.20
CA MET A 1 -6.11 4.42 -16.91
C MET A 1 -6.69 5.82 -17.09
N GLN A 2 -7.94 5.97 -17.53
CA GLN A 2 -8.56 7.30 -17.59
C GLN A 2 -8.61 7.87 -16.16
N LYS A 3 -7.71 8.82 -15.89
CA LYS A 3 -7.56 9.55 -14.64
C LYS A 3 -7.73 11.04 -14.97
N LEU A 4 -8.84 11.61 -14.48
CA LEU A 4 -9.09 13.03 -14.28
C LEU A 4 -9.08 13.98 -15.51
N LEU A 5 -10.09 13.91 -16.39
CA LEU A 5 -10.43 15.05 -17.27
C LEU A 5 -11.97 15.24 -17.42
N TRP A 6 -12.55 15.97 -16.44
CA TRP A 6 -13.78 16.81 -16.47
C TRP A 6 -15.18 16.27 -16.82
N LEU A 7 -16.19 16.69 -16.03
CA LEU A 7 -17.30 17.62 -16.40
C LEU A 7 -18.34 17.81 -15.26
N LEU A 8 -18.65 19.06 -14.90
CA LEU A 8 -19.90 19.46 -14.23
C LEU A 8 -20.33 20.87 -14.68
N PRO A 9 -21.65 21.14 -14.81
CA PRO A 9 -22.19 22.49 -14.69
C PRO A 9 -23.22 22.66 -13.55
N ALA A 10 -23.00 23.72 -12.76
CA ALA A 10 -23.90 24.70 -12.14
C ALA A 10 -25.22 24.32 -11.40
N VAL A 11 -25.16 24.52 -10.06
CA VAL A 11 -26.04 25.30 -9.13
C VAL A 11 -27.57 25.24 -9.23
N PHE A 12 -28.23 24.80 -8.13
CA PHE A 12 -29.50 25.36 -7.60
C PHE A 12 -29.56 25.32 -6.05
N ILE A 13 -30.31 26.26 -5.46
CA ILE A 13 -30.44 26.55 -4.01
C ILE A 13 -31.79 26.02 -3.48
N VAL A 14 -31.84 25.72 -2.16
CA VAL A 14 -33.02 25.58 -1.24
C VAL A 14 -33.67 24.18 -1.25
N GLY A 15 -34.00 23.51 -0.14
CA GLY A 15 -34.03 23.87 1.28
C GLY A 15 -34.39 22.64 2.15
N CYS A 16 -34.17 22.79 3.46
CA CYS A 16 -34.25 21.76 4.51
C CYS A 16 -35.67 21.23 4.80
N SER A 17 -35.78 20.02 5.36
CA SER A 17 -36.48 19.76 6.64
C SER A 17 -36.30 18.32 7.16
N ASN A 18 -36.22 18.23 8.50
CA ASN A 18 -35.92 17.09 9.37
C ASN A 18 -37.09 16.11 9.59
N THR A 19 -36.78 14.86 9.98
CA THR A 19 -37.48 14.07 11.02
C THR A 19 -36.70 12.75 11.30
N THR A 20 -35.99 12.62 12.43
CA THR A 20 -36.35 11.95 13.73
C THR A 20 -36.63 10.43 13.71
N LEU A 21 -35.78 9.72 14.46
CA LEU A 21 -35.77 8.29 14.82
C LEU A 21 -36.73 7.95 15.98
N PRO A 22 -36.97 6.65 16.23
CA PRO A 22 -36.83 6.15 17.60
C PRO A 22 -36.09 4.80 17.72
N GLN A 23 -35.45 4.65 18.89
CA GLN A 23 -34.77 3.48 19.43
C GLN A 23 -35.74 2.51 20.12
N SER A 24 -35.34 1.24 20.30
CA SER A 24 -35.62 0.49 21.53
C SER A 24 -34.56 -0.59 21.80
N GLU A 25 -34.14 -0.67 23.06
CA GLU A 25 -33.10 -1.52 23.67
C GLU A 25 -33.58 -2.92 24.09
N ALA A 26 -32.62 -3.68 24.68
CA ALA A 26 -32.71 -4.79 25.65
C ALA A 26 -32.58 -6.21 25.07
N ALA A 27 -31.89 -7.18 25.67
CA ALA A 27 -30.99 -7.24 26.83
C ALA A 27 -30.23 -8.59 26.78
N VAL A 28 -29.20 -8.67 27.63
CA VAL A 28 -28.16 -9.71 27.82
C VAL A 28 -28.67 -11.01 28.45
N SER A 29 -27.99 -12.14 28.18
CA SER A 29 -27.88 -13.26 29.14
C SER A 29 -26.64 -14.13 28.86
N ASP A 30 -25.68 -14.08 29.78
CA ASP A 30 -24.54 -15.00 29.91
C ASP A 30 -24.95 -16.31 30.61
N THR A 31 -24.44 -17.45 30.14
CA THR A 31 -24.28 -18.65 30.98
C THR A 31 -23.01 -19.42 30.65
N ASN A 32 -22.13 -19.53 31.64
CA ASN A 32 -20.98 -20.42 31.74
C ASN A 32 -21.41 -21.89 31.93
N VAL A 33 -20.75 -22.83 31.25
CA VAL A 33 -20.70 -24.25 31.65
C VAL A 33 -19.27 -24.77 31.51
N GLN A 34 -18.65 -25.13 32.64
CA GLN A 34 -17.46 -25.97 32.69
C GLN A 34 -17.86 -27.46 32.57
N ALA A 35 -17.10 -28.23 31.78
CA ALA A 35 -17.03 -29.68 31.92
C ALA A 35 -15.61 -30.16 31.62
N GLN A 36 -15.04 -30.90 32.57
CA GLN A 36 -13.72 -31.51 32.50
C GLN A 36 -13.73 -32.76 31.61
N GLY A 37 -12.66 -32.92 30.82
CA GLY A 37 -12.31 -34.15 30.13
C GLY A 37 -10.79 -34.27 30.07
N VAL A 38 -10.25 -35.28 30.76
CA VAL A 38 -8.82 -35.61 30.78
C VAL A 38 -8.38 -36.02 29.37
N LYS A 39 -7.63 -35.15 28.68
CA LYS A 39 -6.92 -35.50 27.44
C LYS A 39 -5.51 -35.95 27.81
N THR A 40 -5.21 -37.20 27.50
CA THR A 40 -3.85 -37.71 27.45
C THR A 40 -3.06 -36.89 26.44
N SER A 41 -2.00 -36.23 26.90
CA SER A 41 -1.14 -35.38 26.07
C SER A 41 -0.33 -36.25 25.12
N PRO A 42 -0.42 -36.08 23.79
CA PRO A 42 0.53 -36.74 22.89
C PRO A 42 1.92 -36.19 23.16
N THR A 43 2.90 -37.08 23.27
CA THR A 43 4.33 -36.76 23.36
C THR A 43 4.69 -35.74 22.28
N PRO A 44 5.33 -34.61 22.61
CA PRO A 44 5.76 -33.65 21.60
C PRO A 44 6.69 -34.36 20.62
N LEU A 45 6.37 -34.33 19.32
CA LEU A 45 7.38 -34.68 18.32
C LEU A 45 8.59 -33.76 18.54
N PRO A 46 9.83 -34.29 18.47
CA PRO A 46 11.02 -33.47 18.60
C PRO A 46 10.97 -32.37 17.55
N THR A 47 10.86 -31.12 18.00
CA THR A 47 11.01 -29.93 17.17
C THR A 47 12.50 -29.82 16.87
N THR A 48 12.97 -30.52 15.85
CA THR A 48 14.35 -30.34 15.37
C THR A 48 14.52 -28.87 15.06
N ALA A 49 15.41 -28.18 15.79
CA ALA A 49 15.69 -26.78 15.54
C ALA A 49 16.10 -26.61 14.08
N GLY A 50 15.50 -25.63 13.39
CA GLY A 50 15.77 -25.39 11.98
C GLY A 50 17.24 -25.07 11.71
N ARG A 51 17.75 -25.49 10.55
CA ARG A 51 19.15 -25.32 10.15
C ARG A 51 19.40 -23.86 9.79
N SER A 52 20.64 -23.39 9.93
CA SER A 52 21.04 -22.05 9.51
C SER A 52 22.07 -22.13 8.39
N PHE A 53 21.82 -21.41 7.30
CA PHE A 53 22.71 -21.28 6.15
C PHE A 53 23.20 -19.84 6.04
N TYR A 54 24.51 -19.65 5.94
CA TYR A 54 25.15 -18.34 5.97
C TYR A 54 25.63 -17.96 4.56
N LEU A 55 25.45 -16.70 4.22
CA LEU A 55 25.88 -16.11 2.95
C LEU A 55 26.78 -14.89 3.23
N ASP A 56 28.02 -14.94 2.75
CA ASP A 56 29.04 -13.90 2.90
C ASP A 56 29.59 -13.56 1.51
N CYS A 57 29.70 -12.29 1.15
CA CYS A 57 30.29 -11.84 -0.11
C CYS A 57 31.77 -12.27 -0.27
N ASN A 58 32.45 -12.64 0.82
CA ASN A 58 33.79 -13.23 0.81
C ASN A 58 33.80 -14.76 1.07
N GLY A 59 32.62 -15.39 1.05
CA GLY A 59 32.45 -16.82 1.32
C GLY A 59 32.92 -17.73 0.19
N ASN A 60 32.55 -19.02 0.27
CA ASN A 60 32.92 -20.04 -0.72
C ASN A 60 31.76 -21.01 -0.99
N ASP A 61 31.29 -21.08 -2.24
CA ASP A 61 30.17 -21.96 -2.62
C ASP A 61 30.48 -23.47 -2.55
N ARG A 62 31.75 -23.84 -2.35
CA ARG A 62 32.19 -25.23 -2.06
C ARG A 62 32.13 -25.58 -0.57
N ALA A 63 31.97 -24.60 0.32
CA ALA A 63 31.78 -24.85 1.74
C ALA A 63 30.36 -25.39 2.02
N ASN A 64 30.09 -25.79 3.27
CA ASN A 64 28.79 -26.34 3.65
C ASN A 64 27.74 -25.28 4.03
N GLY A 65 28.14 -24.02 4.21
CA GLY A 65 27.25 -22.90 4.52
C GLY A 65 26.67 -22.92 5.93
N THR A 66 27.03 -23.85 6.82
CA THR A 66 26.34 -24.04 8.11
C THR A 66 26.88 -23.18 9.26
N THR A 67 27.95 -22.41 9.02
CA THR A 67 28.52 -21.45 9.97
C THR A 67 28.95 -20.17 9.24
N ALA A 68 29.13 -19.07 9.99
CA ALA A 68 29.65 -17.83 9.42
C ALA A 68 31.04 -18.01 8.76
N SER A 69 31.92 -18.86 9.29
CA SER A 69 33.25 -19.15 8.72
C SER A 69 33.21 -20.05 7.49
N THR A 70 32.10 -20.78 7.28
CA THR A 70 31.91 -21.68 6.13
C THR A 70 30.78 -21.21 5.22
N ALA A 71 30.47 -19.91 5.25
CA ALA A 71 29.39 -19.30 4.49
C ALA A 71 29.52 -19.54 2.98
N PHE A 72 28.38 -19.70 2.32
CA PHE A 72 28.29 -19.63 0.87
C PHE A 72 28.64 -18.22 0.38
N ARG A 73 28.94 -18.10 -0.92
CA ARG A 73 29.29 -16.82 -1.54
C ARG A 73 28.15 -16.19 -2.33
N THR A 74 27.38 -17.00 -3.05
CA THR A 74 26.45 -16.50 -4.08
C THR A 74 24.98 -16.76 -3.79
N LEU A 75 24.12 -15.86 -4.27
CA LEU A 75 22.65 -16.03 -4.23
C LEU A 75 22.20 -17.31 -4.94
N ASN A 76 22.85 -17.68 -6.04
CA ASN A 76 22.56 -18.91 -6.77
C ASN A 76 22.73 -20.15 -5.88
N LYS A 77 23.77 -20.17 -5.03
CA LYS A 77 24.02 -21.30 -4.14
C LYS A 77 22.91 -21.47 -3.11
N VAL A 78 22.45 -20.39 -2.47
CA VAL A 78 21.35 -20.45 -1.50
C VAL A 78 19.99 -20.68 -2.16
N SER A 79 19.78 -20.15 -3.37
CA SER A 79 18.55 -20.37 -4.17
C SER A 79 18.38 -21.83 -4.61
N GLY A 80 19.47 -22.60 -4.66
CA GLY A 80 19.45 -24.03 -4.97
C GLY A 80 19.29 -24.95 -3.76
N LEU A 81 19.15 -24.41 -2.54
CA LEU A 81 18.98 -25.22 -1.34
C LEU A 81 17.56 -25.79 -1.25
N SER A 82 17.45 -27.05 -0.87
CA SER A 82 16.21 -27.64 -0.39
C SER A 82 16.04 -27.34 1.09
N LEU A 83 15.43 -26.21 1.39
CA LEU A 83 15.12 -25.78 2.75
C LEU A 83 13.88 -26.51 3.28
N LEU A 84 13.89 -26.79 4.57
CA LEU A 84 12.80 -27.39 5.34
C LEU A 84 12.17 -26.33 6.25
N ALA A 85 10.95 -26.59 6.72
CA ALA A 85 10.27 -25.72 7.67
C ALA A 85 11.16 -25.44 8.91
N GLY A 86 11.25 -24.16 9.29
CA GLY A 86 12.10 -23.67 10.37
C GLY A 86 13.53 -23.28 9.98
N ASP A 87 14.00 -23.66 8.78
CA ASP A 87 15.34 -23.29 8.32
C ASP A 87 15.50 -21.77 8.16
N LYS A 88 16.76 -21.31 8.23
CA LYS A 88 17.13 -19.90 8.08
C LYS A 88 18.22 -19.72 7.04
N VAL A 89 18.12 -18.65 6.26
CA VAL A 89 19.17 -18.13 5.38
C VAL A 89 19.59 -16.75 5.92
N LEU A 90 20.87 -16.63 6.26
CA LEU A 90 21.46 -15.49 6.96
C LEU A 90 22.45 -14.79 6.03
N LEU A 91 22.10 -13.60 5.55
CA LEU A 91 22.94 -12.79 4.66
C LEU A 91 23.80 -11.82 5.50
N LYS A 92 25.10 -11.75 5.22
CA LYS A 92 26.01 -10.94 6.03
C LYS A 92 25.75 -9.44 5.84
N ARG A 93 25.61 -8.73 6.95
CA ARG A 93 25.54 -7.26 6.96
C ARG A 93 26.80 -6.64 6.34
N GLY A 94 26.60 -5.53 5.62
CA GLY A 94 27.64 -4.86 4.84
C GLY A 94 28.00 -5.54 3.51
N CYS A 95 27.48 -6.74 3.21
CA CYS A 95 27.69 -7.36 1.90
C CYS A 95 26.69 -6.88 0.85
N THR A 96 27.17 -6.84 -0.39
CA THR A 96 26.35 -6.65 -1.59
C THR A 96 26.41 -7.91 -2.44
N PHE A 97 25.25 -8.35 -2.92
CA PHE A 97 25.09 -9.53 -3.77
C PHE A 97 24.37 -9.13 -5.06
N THR A 98 24.91 -9.51 -6.21
CA THR A 98 24.28 -9.22 -7.51
C THR A 98 23.50 -10.44 -8.01
N GLY A 99 22.30 -10.19 -8.54
CA GLY A 99 21.43 -11.22 -9.10
C GLY A 99 20.13 -11.40 -8.30
N SER A 100 19.52 -12.57 -8.46
CA SER A 100 18.22 -12.90 -7.87
C SER A 100 18.34 -13.92 -6.74
N LEU A 101 17.59 -13.72 -5.67
CA LEU A 101 17.34 -14.71 -4.63
C LEU A 101 16.01 -15.41 -4.92
N VAL A 102 16.04 -16.73 -5.13
CA VAL A 102 14.84 -17.52 -5.44
C VAL A 102 14.48 -18.41 -4.26
N ALA A 103 13.37 -18.09 -3.59
CA ALA A 103 12.89 -18.79 -2.42
C ALA A 103 11.65 -19.64 -2.75
N LYS A 104 11.86 -20.89 -3.16
CA LYS A 104 10.79 -21.80 -3.62
C LYS A 104 10.35 -22.85 -2.57
N SER A 105 11.17 -23.15 -1.58
CA SER A 105 10.77 -24.01 -0.46
C SER A 105 9.67 -23.35 0.36
N SER A 106 8.86 -24.14 1.06
CA SER A 106 7.82 -23.64 1.96
C SER A 106 8.10 -24.02 3.41
N GLY A 107 7.82 -23.08 4.31
CA GLY A 107 7.71 -23.36 5.74
C GLY A 107 6.31 -23.85 6.11
N THR A 108 6.01 -23.75 7.40
CA THR A 108 4.66 -23.91 7.94
C THR A 108 4.31 -22.71 8.81
N ALA A 109 3.03 -22.56 9.17
CA ALA A 109 2.58 -21.50 10.07
C ALA A 109 3.35 -21.48 11.42
N THR A 110 3.74 -22.64 11.94
CA THR A 110 4.48 -22.78 13.20
C THR A 110 6.00 -22.82 13.02
N SER A 111 6.49 -22.93 11.78
CA SER A 111 7.92 -23.06 11.48
C SER A 111 8.20 -22.46 10.09
N PRO A 112 8.13 -21.12 9.96
CA PRO A 112 8.43 -20.46 8.69
C PRO A 112 9.90 -20.64 8.31
N ILE A 113 10.20 -20.48 7.03
CA ILE A 113 11.59 -20.34 6.57
C ILE A 113 11.93 -18.86 6.58
N VAL A 114 13.06 -18.50 7.23
CA VAL A 114 13.42 -17.10 7.46
C VAL A 114 14.66 -16.71 6.65
N TYR A 115 14.54 -15.67 5.84
CA TYR A 115 15.64 -15.00 5.15
C TYR A 115 15.91 -13.68 5.86
N THR A 116 17.06 -13.56 6.51
CA THR A 116 17.40 -12.37 7.31
C THR A 116 18.90 -12.09 7.31
N ALA A 117 19.34 -11.12 8.09
CA ALA A 117 20.71 -10.68 8.16
C ALA A 117 21.47 -11.26 9.37
N TYR A 118 22.79 -11.34 9.29
CA TYR A 118 23.68 -11.60 10.45
C TYR A 118 24.89 -10.67 10.45
N GLY A 119 25.58 -10.59 11.60
CA GLY A 119 26.72 -9.69 11.80
C GLY A 119 26.28 -8.26 12.13
N THR A 120 27.14 -7.28 11.85
CA THR A 120 26.96 -5.86 12.20
C THR A 120 27.09 -4.97 10.97
N GLY A 121 26.56 -3.73 11.04
CA GLY A 121 26.62 -2.75 9.95
C GLY A 121 25.33 -2.66 9.12
N ALA A 122 25.44 -2.13 7.90
CA ALA A 122 24.30 -1.93 7.00
C ALA A 122 23.59 -3.24 6.65
N ALA A 123 22.31 -3.17 6.29
CA ALA A 123 21.56 -4.31 5.77
C ALA A 123 22.26 -4.95 4.55
N PRO A 124 22.23 -6.29 4.41
CA PRO A 124 22.71 -6.95 3.21
C PRO A 124 21.92 -6.42 2.00
N THR A 125 22.63 -6.09 0.93
CA THR A 125 22.03 -5.51 -0.28
C THR A 125 22.01 -6.52 -1.41
N ILE A 126 20.85 -6.74 -2.01
CA ILE A 126 20.69 -7.46 -3.27
C ILE A 126 20.52 -6.43 -4.39
N VAL A 127 21.36 -6.52 -5.42
CA VAL A 127 21.32 -5.61 -6.58
C VAL A 127 20.88 -6.38 -7.81
N LEU A 128 19.76 -5.97 -8.40
CA LEU A 128 19.25 -6.49 -9.65
C LEU A 128 19.70 -5.60 -10.82
N ASN A 129 20.31 -6.19 -11.84
CA ASN A 129 20.80 -5.49 -13.03
C ASN A 129 20.17 -5.96 -14.36
N ILE A 130 19.21 -6.88 -14.28
CA ILE A 130 18.47 -7.44 -15.41
C ILE A 130 16.96 -7.31 -15.17
N ASP A 131 16.17 -7.52 -16.20
CA ASP A 131 14.71 -7.49 -16.11
C ASP A 131 14.21 -8.82 -15.51
N SER A 132 13.94 -8.79 -14.21
CA SER A 132 13.52 -9.92 -13.37
C SER A 132 13.16 -9.40 -11.96
N GLU A 133 13.31 -10.24 -10.95
CA GLU A 133 12.97 -10.01 -9.56
C GLU A 133 14.26 -10.09 -8.73
N ALA A 134 14.49 -9.13 -7.83
CA ALA A 134 15.63 -9.22 -6.90
C ALA A 134 15.41 -10.37 -5.92
N VAL A 135 14.16 -10.55 -5.46
CA VAL A 135 13.73 -11.66 -4.62
C VAL A 135 12.43 -12.23 -5.17
N LEU A 136 12.46 -13.51 -5.57
CA LEU A 136 11.25 -14.29 -5.87
C LEU A 136 10.80 -15.03 -4.62
N VAL A 137 9.66 -14.64 -4.07
CA VAL A 137 8.99 -15.25 -2.92
C VAL A 137 7.98 -16.27 -3.44
N GLY A 138 8.51 -17.44 -3.81
CA GLY A 138 7.79 -18.50 -4.53
C GLY A 138 7.08 -19.51 -3.62
N GLY A 139 7.64 -19.80 -2.46
CA GLY A 139 7.07 -20.71 -1.47
C GLY A 139 6.05 -20.03 -0.54
N ASN A 140 5.55 -20.81 0.42
CA ASN A 140 4.60 -20.36 1.44
C ASN A 140 5.25 -20.28 2.82
N TYR A 141 4.70 -19.47 3.72
CA TYR A 141 5.21 -19.28 5.08
C TYR A 141 6.69 -18.91 5.10
N LEU A 142 7.06 -17.96 4.24
CA LEU A 142 8.39 -17.37 4.16
C LEU A 142 8.40 -16.02 4.87
N VAL A 143 9.50 -15.72 5.56
CA VAL A 143 9.72 -14.41 6.19
C VAL A 143 11.01 -13.81 5.63
N PHE A 144 10.91 -12.62 5.07
CA PHE A 144 12.05 -11.80 4.65
C PHE A 144 12.14 -10.62 5.62
N ASP A 145 13.23 -10.55 6.38
CA ASP A 145 13.39 -9.58 7.47
C ASP A 145 14.72 -8.86 7.40
N GLY A 146 14.69 -7.54 7.19
CA GLY A 146 15.89 -6.70 7.27
C GLY A 146 16.79 -6.76 6.04
N LEU A 147 16.23 -6.90 4.84
CA LEU A 147 16.98 -6.92 3.58
C LEU A 147 16.86 -5.59 2.83
N ASN A 148 17.93 -5.18 2.14
CA ASN A 148 17.88 -4.08 1.17
C ASN A 148 17.90 -4.66 -0.24
N VAL A 149 16.94 -4.28 -1.09
CA VAL A 149 16.94 -4.62 -2.51
C VAL A 149 17.00 -3.34 -3.35
N THR A 150 17.81 -3.35 -4.40
CA THR A 150 17.95 -2.21 -5.31
C THR A 150 18.03 -2.70 -6.75
N SER A 151 17.67 -1.84 -7.71
CA SER A 151 17.98 -2.08 -9.11
C SER A 151 18.92 -1.04 -9.69
N THR A 152 19.81 -1.47 -10.58
CA THR A 152 20.50 -0.54 -11.47
C THR A 152 19.48 0.11 -12.39
N ARG A 153 19.61 1.41 -12.66
CA ARG A 153 18.68 2.15 -13.52
C ARG A 153 18.57 1.50 -14.92
N PRO A 154 17.39 1.02 -15.34
CA PRO A 154 17.18 0.50 -16.68
C PRO A 154 17.38 1.58 -17.76
N ALA A 155 17.57 1.15 -19.00
CA ALA A 155 17.55 2.06 -20.14
C ALA A 155 16.14 2.68 -20.31
N PRO A 156 16.04 3.93 -20.76
CA PRO A 156 14.75 4.47 -21.16
C PRO A 156 14.25 3.82 -22.45
N ALA A 157 12.92 3.73 -22.59
CA ALA A 157 12.28 3.19 -23.80
C ALA A 157 11.30 4.18 -24.47
N GLY A 158 11.09 5.36 -23.88
CA GLY A 158 10.17 6.36 -24.40
C GLY A 158 10.72 7.11 -25.62
N THR A 159 9.84 7.54 -26.51
CA THR A 159 10.17 8.36 -27.69
C THR A 159 9.45 9.72 -27.70
N GLY A 160 8.59 10.00 -26.72
CA GLY A 160 7.78 11.21 -26.63
C GLY A 160 8.27 12.19 -25.55
N LYS A 161 7.33 12.79 -24.83
CA LYS A 161 7.56 13.78 -23.76
C LYS A 161 8.39 13.22 -22.62
N CYS A 162 8.32 11.90 -22.41
CA CYS A 162 8.95 11.17 -21.32
C CYS A 162 10.12 10.30 -21.81
N ALA A 163 10.82 10.69 -22.89
CA ALA A 163 11.89 9.91 -23.52
C ALA A 163 13.06 9.47 -22.62
N ASN A 164 13.25 10.11 -21.45
CA ASN A 164 14.31 9.75 -20.49
C ASN A 164 13.83 8.82 -19.36
N THR A 165 12.58 8.36 -19.43
CA THR A 165 11.97 7.53 -18.38
C THR A 165 12.37 6.07 -18.55
N PRO A 166 12.93 5.43 -17.50
CA PRO A 166 13.25 4.01 -17.56
C PRO A 166 11.98 3.17 -17.68
N VAL A 167 12.02 2.17 -18.55
CA VAL A 167 10.93 1.20 -18.73
C VAL A 167 11.51 -0.20 -18.61
N ALA A 168 11.03 -0.98 -17.65
CA ALA A 168 11.46 -2.36 -17.48
C ALA A 168 10.51 -3.13 -16.54
N TRP A 169 10.48 -4.45 -16.70
CA TRP A 169 9.89 -5.34 -15.70
C TRP A 169 10.94 -5.67 -14.63
N ARG A 170 11.01 -4.86 -13.57
CA ARG A 170 11.92 -5.09 -12.43
C ARG A 170 11.18 -4.96 -11.12
N VAL A 171 11.23 -6.01 -10.31
CA VAL A 171 10.53 -6.07 -9.02
C VAL A 171 11.53 -6.30 -7.88
N GLY A 172 11.36 -5.59 -6.76
CA GLY A 172 12.15 -5.82 -5.56
C GLY A 172 11.82 -7.18 -4.94
N PHE A 173 10.62 -7.30 -4.37
CA PHE A 173 10.06 -8.56 -3.87
C PHE A 173 8.85 -8.97 -4.70
N ALA A 174 8.99 -9.99 -5.55
CA ALA A 174 7.87 -10.56 -6.28
C ALA A 174 7.30 -11.74 -5.49
N VAL A 175 6.06 -11.59 -5.02
CA VAL A 175 5.38 -12.58 -4.19
C VAL A 175 4.39 -13.34 -5.04
N THR A 176 4.61 -14.65 -5.19
CA THR A 176 3.69 -15.57 -5.87
C THR A 176 3.09 -16.59 -4.92
N GLY A 177 3.75 -16.87 -3.79
CA GLY A 177 3.23 -17.75 -2.75
C GLY A 177 2.27 -17.06 -1.77
N GLN A 178 1.87 -17.80 -0.74
CA GLN A 178 0.87 -17.39 0.24
C GLN A 178 1.41 -17.39 1.67
N TYR A 179 0.80 -16.60 2.55
CA TYR A 179 1.17 -16.54 3.98
C TYR A 179 2.63 -16.12 4.22
N ASN A 180 3.20 -15.36 3.30
CA ASN A 180 4.55 -14.83 3.40
C ASN A 180 4.54 -13.45 4.06
N THR A 181 5.66 -13.07 4.66
CA THR A 181 5.88 -11.76 5.26
C THR A 181 7.15 -11.13 4.70
N VAL A 182 7.03 -9.94 4.12
CA VAL A 182 8.17 -9.06 3.80
C VAL A 182 8.16 -7.93 4.81
N GLN A 183 9.18 -7.89 5.67
CA GLN A 183 9.22 -6.95 6.78
C GLN A 183 10.57 -6.29 7.00
N ASN A 184 10.54 -5.09 7.60
CA ASN A 184 11.72 -4.29 7.98
C ASN A 184 12.76 -4.16 6.85
N SER A 185 12.30 -4.25 5.61
CA SER A 185 13.13 -4.32 4.42
C SER A 185 13.00 -3.03 3.62
N SER A 186 13.85 -2.86 2.62
CA SER A 186 13.82 -1.68 1.75
C SER A 186 13.92 -2.07 0.29
N ALA A 187 13.22 -1.33 -0.58
CA ALA A 187 13.24 -1.50 -2.03
C ALA A 187 13.27 -0.16 -2.75
N SER A 188 14.18 -0.02 -3.72
CA SER A 188 14.33 1.19 -4.54
C SER A 188 14.83 0.92 -5.96
N GLY A 189 14.48 1.80 -6.90
CA GLY A 189 14.89 1.71 -8.32
C GLY A 189 14.10 0.68 -9.13
N PHE A 190 13.00 0.16 -8.60
CA PHE A 190 12.17 -0.84 -9.27
C PHE A 190 10.96 -0.23 -9.97
N MET A 191 10.28 -1.06 -10.77
CA MET A 191 8.92 -0.78 -11.23
C MET A 191 7.92 -1.00 -10.11
N ALA A 192 8.11 -2.04 -9.30
CA ALA A 192 7.41 -2.22 -8.04
C ALA A 192 8.41 -2.61 -6.95
N GLY A 193 8.38 -1.91 -5.81
CA GLY A 193 9.17 -2.30 -4.65
C GLY A 193 8.76 -3.68 -4.13
N VAL A 194 7.45 -3.90 -4.00
CA VAL A 194 6.84 -5.21 -3.74
C VAL A 194 5.70 -5.44 -4.74
N HIS A 195 5.61 -6.64 -5.32
CA HIS A 195 4.49 -7.03 -6.17
C HIS A 195 3.82 -8.28 -5.58
N LEU A 196 2.60 -8.13 -5.09
CA LEU A 196 1.73 -9.24 -4.68
C LEU A 196 0.98 -9.73 -5.93
N MET A 197 1.53 -10.73 -6.60
CA MET A 197 1.05 -11.20 -7.90
C MET A 197 -0.25 -12.00 -7.77
N THR A 198 -0.95 -12.21 -8.90
CA THR A 198 -2.16 -13.04 -8.95
C THR A 198 -1.98 -14.39 -8.24
N GLY A 199 -2.87 -14.69 -7.31
CA GLY A 199 -2.86 -15.91 -6.49
C GLY A 199 -2.02 -15.83 -5.19
N ALA A 200 -1.21 -14.79 -5.02
CA ALA A 200 -0.40 -14.55 -3.83
C ALA A 200 -1.27 -13.99 -2.70
N ASN A 201 -2.16 -14.81 -2.16
CA ASN A 201 -3.13 -14.40 -1.14
C ASN A 201 -2.56 -14.48 0.29
N ASN A 202 -3.12 -13.68 1.20
CA ASN A 202 -2.84 -13.72 2.63
C ASN A 202 -1.37 -13.40 2.99
N ASN A 203 -0.72 -12.53 2.23
CA ASN A 203 0.65 -12.09 2.50
C ASN A 203 0.67 -10.78 3.30
N ARG A 204 1.82 -10.47 3.90
CA ARG A 204 2.01 -9.30 4.76
C ARG A 204 3.23 -8.50 4.30
N VAL A 205 3.04 -7.19 4.12
CA VAL A 205 4.10 -6.22 3.77
C VAL A 205 4.17 -5.20 4.91
N LEU A 206 5.13 -5.39 5.81
CA LEU A 206 5.13 -4.75 7.13
C LEU A 206 6.39 -3.93 7.43
N GLY A 207 6.25 -2.65 7.79
CA GLY A 207 7.41 -1.92 8.32
C GLY A 207 8.53 -1.67 7.32
N ASN A 208 8.23 -1.68 6.01
CA ASN A 208 9.23 -1.53 4.95
C ASN A 208 9.45 -0.05 4.58
N THR A 209 10.61 0.25 4.01
CA THR A 209 10.90 1.54 3.36
C THR A 209 10.92 1.34 1.85
N LEU A 210 9.86 1.80 1.16
CA LEU A 210 9.65 1.56 -0.26
C LEU A 210 9.70 2.91 -0.99
N THR A 211 10.86 3.21 -1.55
CA THR A 211 11.16 4.57 -2.04
C THR A 211 11.83 4.57 -3.38
N ASN A 212 11.60 5.62 -4.18
CA ASN A 212 12.27 5.82 -5.47
C ASN A 212 12.13 4.61 -6.41
N ASN A 213 10.99 3.90 -6.32
CA ASN A 213 10.61 2.93 -7.33
C ASN A 213 10.01 3.73 -8.48
N ASN A 214 10.85 4.06 -9.46
CA ASN A 214 10.60 5.09 -10.48
C ASN A 214 10.81 4.57 -11.90
N VAL A 215 10.48 3.29 -12.11
CA VAL A 215 10.53 2.62 -13.41
C VAL A 215 9.11 2.33 -13.89
N MET A 216 8.80 2.71 -15.12
CA MET A 216 7.50 2.37 -15.72
C MET A 216 7.51 0.89 -16.16
N LYS A 217 6.38 0.20 -15.98
CA LYS A 217 6.12 -1.10 -16.64
C LYS A 217 5.93 -0.88 -18.14
N LYS A 218 5.17 0.16 -18.49
CA LYS A 218 4.83 0.53 -19.85
C LYS A 218 4.73 2.05 -19.95
N ASN A 219 5.31 2.63 -20.99
CA ASN A 219 5.34 4.08 -21.24
C ASN A 219 5.37 4.35 -22.75
N THR A 220 4.20 4.58 -23.36
CA THR A 220 3.99 4.50 -24.81
C THR A 220 3.45 5.81 -25.37
N ALA A 221 4.25 6.48 -26.20
CA ALA A 221 3.81 7.72 -26.85
C ALA A 221 2.74 7.45 -27.92
N GLY A 222 1.64 8.20 -27.86
CA GLY A 222 0.61 8.22 -28.91
C GLY A 222 -0.41 7.08 -28.85
N VAL A 223 -0.30 6.16 -27.87
CA VAL A 223 -1.36 5.22 -27.52
C VAL A 223 -1.90 5.66 -26.17
N TYR A 224 -3.11 6.20 -26.17
CA TYR A 224 -3.69 6.69 -24.93
C TYR A 224 -4.14 5.53 -24.04
N ASP A 225 -3.91 5.70 -22.75
CA ASP A 225 -4.50 4.97 -21.65
C ASP A 225 -3.84 3.64 -21.27
N ASP A 226 -2.58 3.44 -21.66
CA ASP A 226 -1.88 2.15 -21.50
C ASP A 226 -0.58 2.22 -20.70
N ASP A 227 -0.16 3.42 -20.31
CA ASP A 227 0.95 3.64 -19.38
C ASP A 227 0.63 3.06 -17.99
N SER A 228 1.66 2.51 -17.34
CA SER A 228 1.55 1.99 -15.98
C SER A 228 2.91 1.87 -15.29
N GLY A 229 2.90 2.09 -13.97
CA GLY A 229 4.07 2.22 -13.11
C GLY A 229 4.11 3.64 -12.54
N ALA A 230 4.97 3.97 -11.58
CA ALA A 230 5.84 3.13 -10.79
C ALA A 230 5.27 2.98 -9.36
N TRP A 231 5.52 1.86 -8.68
CA TRP A 231 4.78 1.50 -7.47
C TRP A 231 5.68 1.21 -6.27
N GLY A 232 5.23 1.66 -5.09
CA GLY A 232 5.75 1.15 -3.82
C GLY A 232 5.35 -0.32 -3.62
N VAL A 233 4.04 -0.56 -3.58
CA VAL A 233 3.42 -1.90 -3.60
C VAL A 233 2.39 -1.97 -4.73
N LEU A 234 2.50 -2.98 -5.59
CA LEU A 234 1.45 -3.37 -6.52
C LEU A 234 0.73 -4.62 -5.99
N VAL A 235 -0.60 -4.57 -5.90
CA VAL A 235 -1.43 -5.65 -5.37
C VAL A 235 -2.37 -6.16 -6.46
N ASN A 236 -2.20 -7.44 -6.82
CA ASN A 236 -3.05 -8.17 -7.77
C ASN A 236 -3.62 -9.46 -7.15
N SER A 237 -3.77 -9.48 -5.82
CA SER A 237 -4.21 -10.65 -5.07
C SER A 237 -5.04 -10.26 -3.86
N ASN A 238 -5.48 -11.26 -3.09
CA ASN A 238 -6.53 -11.10 -2.09
C ASN A 238 -6.05 -11.33 -0.66
N GLY A 239 -6.73 -10.70 0.31
CA GLY A 239 -6.53 -11.01 1.73
C GLY A 239 -5.19 -10.54 2.30
N ASN A 240 -4.49 -9.62 1.62
CA ASN A 240 -3.17 -9.19 2.05
C ASN A 240 -3.22 -8.03 3.06
N GLU A 241 -2.18 -7.91 3.86
CA GLU A 241 -1.96 -6.81 4.80
C GLU A 241 -0.78 -5.96 4.33
N VAL A 242 -1.00 -4.66 4.12
CA VAL A 242 0.07 -3.68 3.81
C VAL A 242 0.06 -2.65 4.93
N ALA A 243 1.01 -2.75 5.85
CA ALA A 243 0.96 -1.94 7.07
C ALA A 243 2.30 -1.41 7.58
N ASN A 244 2.25 -0.25 8.23
CA ASN A 244 3.42 0.39 8.88
C ASN A 244 4.58 0.69 7.91
N ASN A 245 4.34 0.73 6.60
CA ASN A 245 5.38 1.03 5.62
C ASN A 245 5.56 2.53 5.44
N THR A 246 6.76 2.94 5.03
CA THR A 246 7.10 4.30 4.62
C THR A 246 7.32 4.35 3.11
N PHE A 247 6.65 5.30 2.45
CA PHE A 247 6.69 5.48 1.00
C PHE A 247 7.16 6.87 0.60
N SER A 248 7.97 6.96 -0.47
CA SER A 248 8.32 8.24 -1.11
C SER A 248 8.99 8.10 -2.47
N GLY A 249 8.63 8.97 -3.43
CA GLY A 249 9.26 9.02 -4.76
C GLY A 249 8.92 7.81 -5.65
N ASN A 250 7.82 7.11 -5.38
CA ASN A 250 7.32 6.01 -6.18
C ASN A 250 6.45 6.53 -7.32
N TRP A 251 7.08 7.20 -8.29
CA TRP A 251 6.43 7.72 -9.48
C TRP A 251 7.46 7.95 -10.60
N ALA A 252 6.97 8.06 -11.83
CA ALA A 252 7.78 8.37 -13.00
C ALA A 252 6.99 9.20 -14.02
N CYS A 253 7.66 9.74 -15.04
CA CYS A 253 7.01 10.48 -16.12
C CYS A 253 6.22 9.52 -17.01
N SER A 254 4.97 9.86 -17.32
CA SER A 254 4.08 9.10 -18.22
C SER A 254 3.79 9.91 -19.48
N GLU A 255 3.84 9.28 -20.64
CA GLU A 255 3.47 9.89 -21.92
C GLU A 255 1.99 10.30 -21.95
N ASP A 256 1.14 9.49 -21.32
CA ASP A 256 -0.31 9.68 -21.25
C ASP A 256 -0.74 10.68 -20.18
N TYR A 257 -0.23 10.54 -18.95
CA TYR A 257 -0.72 11.27 -17.78
C TYR A 257 0.24 12.36 -17.31
N GLY A 258 1.39 12.53 -17.97
CA GLY A 258 2.48 13.39 -17.53
C GLY A 258 3.32 12.76 -16.41
N VAL A 259 2.67 12.20 -15.39
CA VAL A 259 3.27 11.37 -14.34
C VAL A 259 2.36 10.22 -13.96
N ASP A 260 2.93 9.10 -13.53
CA ASP A 260 2.19 7.96 -13.01
C ASP A 260 2.92 7.31 -11.83
N GLY A 261 2.16 6.64 -10.96
CA GLY A 261 2.68 5.91 -9.81
C GLY A 261 1.87 6.09 -8.51
N ALA A 262 2.09 5.18 -7.58
CA ALA A 262 1.39 5.16 -6.30
C ALA A 262 2.20 4.51 -5.18
N SER A 263 1.88 4.86 -3.93
CA SER A 263 2.39 4.12 -2.77
C SER A 263 1.87 2.69 -2.76
N VAL A 264 0.55 2.51 -2.92
CA VAL A 264 -0.12 1.20 -2.98
C VAL A 264 -1.17 1.20 -4.09
N GLU A 265 -0.95 0.46 -5.17
CA GLU A 265 -1.95 0.30 -6.25
C GLU A 265 -2.62 -1.08 -6.19
N LEU A 266 -3.94 -1.11 -6.38
CA LEU A 266 -4.74 -2.34 -6.42
C LEU A 266 -5.36 -2.50 -7.81
N TYR A 267 -5.19 -3.67 -8.41
CA TYR A 267 -5.87 -4.04 -9.65
C TYR A 267 -6.32 -5.49 -9.59
N GLU A 268 -7.62 -5.74 -9.71
CA GLU A 268 -8.25 -7.06 -9.53
C GLU A 268 -7.93 -7.69 -8.15
N ALA A 269 -7.95 -6.86 -7.11
CA ALA A 269 -7.48 -7.22 -5.77
C ALA A 269 -8.56 -6.97 -4.72
N SER A 270 -8.93 -8.00 -3.96
CA SER A 270 -10.07 -7.95 -3.04
C SER A 270 -9.72 -8.35 -1.60
N ASN A 271 -10.46 -7.80 -0.64
CA ASN A 271 -10.34 -8.12 0.79
C ASN A 271 -8.94 -7.78 1.37
N ASN A 272 -8.26 -6.77 0.83
CA ASN A 272 -6.96 -6.34 1.34
C ASN A 272 -7.13 -5.28 2.44
N ASN A 273 -6.20 -5.26 3.39
CA ASN A 273 -6.17 -4.31 4.49
C ASN A 273 -4.88 -3.46 4.41
N VAL A 274 -5.04 -2.16 4.15
CA VAL A 274 -3.95 -1.20 3.97
C VAL A 274 -4.01 -0.19 5.09
N HIS A 275 -3.11 -0.27 6.07
CA HIS A 275 -3.24 0.57 7.26
C HIS A 275 -1.95 1.03 7.91
N HIS A 276 -2.02 2.16 8.64
CA HIS A 276 -0.89 2.70 9.40
C HIS A 276 0.36 2.98 8.54
N ASN A 277 0.19 3.18 7.24
CA ASN A 277 1.31 3.54 6.36
C ASN A 277 1.53 5.06 6.38
N VAL A 278 2.76 5.46 6.14
CA VAL A 278 3.16 6.85 5.95
C VAL A 278 3.67 7.03 4.52
N SER A 279 3.07 7.93 3.76
CA SER A 279 3.49 8.25 2.40
C SER A 279 3.77 9.74 2.26
N THR A 280 4.93 10.06 1.70
CA THR A 280 5.36 11.43 1.43
C THR A 280 5.86 11.53 0.01
N GLU A 281 5.41 12.53 -0.74
CA GLU A 281 5.90 12.82 -2.09
C GLU A 281 5.70 11.71 -3.15
N ASP A 282 4.68 10.86 -2.95
CA ASP A 282 4.09 10.05 -4.03
C ASP A 282 2.89 10.80 -4.63
N ILE A 283 2.63 10.62 -5.93
CA ILE A 283 1.56 11.36 -6.63
C ILE A 283 0.16 10.79 -6.36
N ALA A 284 0.10 9.55 -5.88
CA ALA A 284 -1.08 8.95 -5.31
C ALA A 284 -0.70 8.11 -4.09
N PHE A 285 -1.50 8.16 -3.02
CA PHE A 285 -1.35 7.16 -1.95
C PHE A 285 -1.91 5.81 -2.44
N THR A 286 -3.16 5.80 -2.92
CA THR A 286 -3.73 4.58 -3.48
C THR A 286 -4.67 4.81 -4.65
N GLU A 287 -4.66 3.84 -5.56
CA GLU A 287 -5.52 3.80 -6.74
C GLU A 287 -6.07 2.39 -6.90
N LEU A 288 -7.35 2.32 -7.25
CA LEU A 288 -8.07 1.07 -7.40
C LEU A 288 -8.57 0.92 -8.83
N GLY A 289 -8.39 -0.29 -9.36
CA GLY A 289 -8.87 -0.68 -10.68
C GLY A 289 -9.16 -2.17 -10.76
N GLY A 290 -9.49 -2.61 -11.95
CA GLY A 290 -9.78 -4.00 -12.29
C GLY A 290 -10.43 -4.07 -13.66
N THR A 291 -11.34 -5.02 -13.82
CA THR A 291 -12.17 -5.16 -15.01
C THR A 291 -13.65 -5.24 -14.61
N PRO A 292 -14.59 -5.09 -15.57
CA PRO A 292 -16.02 -5.21 -15.26
C PRO A 292 -16.41 -6.57 -14.65
N THR A 293 -15.60 -7.61 -14.88
CA THR A 293 -15.82 -8.99 -14.38
C THR A 293 -14.93 -9.37 -13.21
N THR A 294 -13.83 -8.66 -12.98
CA THR A 294 -12.88 -8.93 -11.90
C THR A 294 -12.58 -7.60 -11.22
N GLN A 295 -13.33 -7.29 -10.18
CA GLN A 295 -13.24 -5.99 -9.51
C GLN A 295 -12.25 -6.04 -8.34
N SER A 296 -11.84 -4.85 -7.87
CA SER A 296 -11.12 -4.73 -6.59
C SER A 296 -12.13 -4.42 -5.49
N GLU A 297 -12.52 -5.42 -4.71
CA GLU A 297 -13.67 -5.33 -3.81
C GLU A 297 -13.29 -5.45 -2.34
N ASN A 298 -14.10 -4.87 -1.45
CA ASN A 298 -14.02 -5.06 0.01
C ASN A 298 -12.64 -4.73 0.60
N ASN A 299 -11.95 -3.76 0.01
CA ASN A 299 -10.65 -3.31 0.50
C ASN A 299 -10.81 -2.25 1.60
N THR A 300 -9.99 -2.35 2.64
CA THR A 300 -10.00 -1.40 3.76
C THR A 300 -8.72 -0.57 3.78
N PHE A 301 -8.88 0.74 3.91
CA PHE A 301 -7.80 1.72 4.04
C PHE A 301 -8.00 2.49 5.34
N ALA A 302 -7.14 2.26 6.32
CA ALA A 302 -7.34 2.78 7.66
C ALA A 302 -6.07 3.38 8.29
N TYR A 303 -6.19 4.50 9.01
CA TYR A 303 -5.08 5.08 9.79
C TYR A 303 -3.82 5.41 8.96
N ASN A 304 -3.95 5.61 7.65
CA ASN A 304 -2.83 6.00 6.79
C ASN A 304 -2.61 7.51 6.84
N GLN A 305 -1.35 7.90 6.68
CA GLN A 305 -0.93 9.29 6.57
C GLN A 305 -0.34 9.54 5.20
N TYR A 306 -0.87 10.53 4.48
CA TYR A 306 -0.41 10.91 3.15
C TYR A 306 -0.14 12.41 3.08
N ALA A 307 1.08 12.79 2.73
CA ALA A 307 1.52 14.17 2.70
C ALA A 307 2.37 14.47 1.44
N PRO A 308 1.75 14.70 0.27
CA PRO A 308 2.44 15.09 -0.96
C PRO A 308 2.72 16.60 -1.00
N VAL A 309 3.42 17.11 0.02
CA VAL A 309 3.57 18.56 0.27
C VAL A 309 4.22 19.28 -0.91
N LYS A 310 5.22 18.67 -1.55
CA LYS A 310 5.90 19.30 -2.70
C LYS A 310 5.18 18.93 -3.99
N VAL A 311 5.05 17.63 -4.26
CA VAL A 311 4.57 17.13 -5.56
C VAL A 311 3.08 17.38 -5.80
N GLY A 312 2.26 17.41 -4.74
CA GLY A 312 0.79 17.33 -4.89
C GLY A 312 0.36 15.93 -5.34
N GLY A 313 -0.89 15.59 -5.10
CA GLY A 313 -1.37 14.26 -5.44
C GLY A 313 -2.71 13.89 -4.81
N SER A 314 -3.08 12.64 -5.04
CA SER A 314 -4.41 12.10 -4.78
C SER A 314 -4.37 11.06 -3.66
N MET A 315 -5.19 11.20 -2.64
CA MET A 315 -5.15 10.24 -1.52
C MET A 315 -5.78 8.90 -1.88
N ILE A 316 -7.01 8.91 -2.40
CA ILE A 316 -7.66 7.70 -2.89
C ILE A 316 -8.45 8.01 -4.16
N VAL A 317 -8.15 7.25 -5.22
CA VAL A 317 -8.89 7.29 -6.49
C VAL A 317 -9.55 5.94 -6.70
N LEU A 318 -10.89 5.92 -6.70
CA LEU A 318 -11.69 4.72 -6.91
C LEU A 318 -12.88 5.00 -7.82
N ARG A 319 -13.48 3.92 -8.33
CA ARG A 319 -14.54 3.97 -9.32
C ARG A 319 -15.76 3.14 -8.92
N GLY A 320 -16.89 3.55 -9.46
CA GLY A 320 -18.20 2.98 -9.23
C GLY A 320 -18.61 1.93 -10.26
N THR A 321 -19.90 1.59 -10.25
CA THR A 321 -20.46 0.46 -11.02
C THR A 321 -20.50 0.67 -12.53
N LYS A 322 -20.33 1.91 -13.03
CA LYS A 322 -20.35 2.24 -14.47
C LYS A 322 -18.94 2.23 -15.09
N SER A 323 -17.91 2.01 -14.27
CA SER A 323 -16.53 1.98 -14.70
C SER A 323 -16.23 0.78 -15.61
N HIS A 324 -15.66 1.05 -16.78
CA HIS A 324 -15.09 0.01 -17.63
C HIS A 324 -13.76 -0.54 -17.09
N TRP A 325 -13.15 0.13 -16.11
CA TRP A 325 -11.97 -0.32 -15.36
C TRP A 325 -12.34 -1.10 -14.09
N GLY A 326 -13.57 -1.64 -14.03
CA GLY A 326 -14.12 -2.28 -12.85
C GLY A 326 -14.53 -1.29 -11.77
N GLY A 327 -15.62 -1.58 -11.06
CA GLY A 327 -15.99 -0.86 -9.84
C GLY A 327 -15.16 -1.32 -8.65
N ASN A 328 -15.25 -0.58 -7.55
CA ASN A 328 -14.57 -0.91 -6.29
C ASN A 328 -15.55 -1.10 -5.12
N PRO A 329 -16.51 -2.03 -5.22
CA PRO A 329 -17.56 -2.20 -4.22
C PRO A 329 -17.01 -2.58 -2.84
N GLY A 330 -17.70 -2.14 -1.80
CA GLY A 330 -17.37 -2.46 -0.42
C GLY A 330 -16.09 -1.81 0.10
N THR A 331 -15.53 -0.81 -0.58
CA THR A 331 -14.34 -0.12 -0.12
C THR A 331 -14.64 0.66 1.16
N VAL A 332 -13.80 0.49 2.18
CA VAL A 332 -13.90 1.21 3.47
C VAL A 332 -12.67 2.09 3.65
N PHE A 333 -12.88 3.40 3.84
CA PHE A 333 -11.80 4.39 3.97
C PHE A 333 -11.99 5.22 5.24
N HIS A 334 -11.22 4.96 6.30
CA HIS A 334 -11.47 5.62 7.58
C HIS A 334 -10.25 5.97 8.41
N HIS A 335 -10.39 7.00 9.26
CA HIS A 335 -9.32 7.44 10.17
C HIS A 335 -8.01 7.80 9.47
N ASN A 336 -8.05 8.14 8.18
CA ASN A 336 -6.87 8.51 7.41
C ASN A 336 -6.65 10.04 7.47
N VAL A 337 -5.40 10.46 7.33
CA VAL A 337 -5.00 11.86 7.22
C VAL A 337 -4.36 12.12 5.86
N GLY A 338 -5.00 12.97 5.06
CA GLY A 338 -4.42 13.54 3.85
C GLY A 338 -4.03 14.99 4.10
N TYR A 339 -2.74 15.30 4.06
CA TYR A 339 -2.21 16.64 4.34
C TYR A 339 -1.63 17.28 3.09
N MET A 340 -2.13 18.47 2.73
CA MET A 340 -1.75 19.20 1.52
C MET A 340 -1.97 18.40 0.22
N VAL A 341 -3.10 17.71 0.13
CA VAL A 341 -3.48 16.96 -1.07
C VAL A 341 -3.97 17.87 -2.19
N ASP A 342 -3.71 17.49 -3.44
CA ASP A 342 -4.42 18.08 -4.58
C ASP A 342 -5.85 17.54 -4.61
N THR A 343 -6.00 16.22 -4.47
CA THR A 343 -7.29 15.58 -4.23
C THR A 343 -7.28 14.61 -3.06
N GLY A 344 -8.34 14.58 -2.26
CA GLY A 344 -8.48 13.62 -1.16
C GLY A 344 -9.18 12.35 -1.64
N ILE A 345 -10.50 12.29 -1.47
CA ILE A 345 -11.34 11.17 -1.92
C ILE A 345 -11.93 11.49 -3.30
N ILE A 346 -11.68 10.62 -4.28
CA ILE A 346 -12.32 10.67 -5.60
C ILE A 346 -13.11 9.38 -5.84
N CYS A 347 -14.41 9.52 -6.07
CA CYS A 347 -15.31 8.41 -6.44
C CYS A 347 -16.07 8.75 -7.73
N SER A 348 -15.65 8.19 -8.86
CA SER A 348 -16.22 8.48 -10.19
C SER A 348 -16.98 7.28 -10.77
N ASP A 349 -17.67 7.49 -11.88
CA ASP A 349 -18.24 6.44 -12.73
C ASP A 349 -19.25 5.54 -12.00
N GLY A 350 -20.21 6.16 -11.29
CA GLY A 350 -21.31 5.48 -10.62
C GLY A 350 -21.03 5.17 -9.16
N CYS A 351 -20.59 6.18 -8.40
CA CYS A 351 -20.46 6.08 -6.95
C CYS A 351 -21.81 5.70 -6.31
N ALA A 352 -21.75 5.03 -5.16
CA ALA A 352 -22.93 4.60 -4.41
C ALA A 352 -22.52 4.18 -2.99
N PRO A 353 -23.48 4.02 -2.05
CA PRO A 353 -23.21 3.43 -0.74
C PRO A 353 -22.61 2.02 -0.80
N SER A 354 -22.86 1.28 -1.89
CA SER A 354 -22.24 -0.03 -2.14
C SER A 354 -20.79 0.05 -2.61
N ILE A 355 -20.32 1.23 -3.04
CA ILE A 355 -18.96 1.46 -3.52
C ILE A 355 -18.04 1.85 -2.39
N LEU A 356 -18.37 2.93 -1.70
CA LEU A 356 -17.50 3.53 -0.70
C LEU A 356 -18.26 3.81 0.60
N LYS A 357 -17.58 3.47 1.71
CA LYS A 357 -17.87 3.98 3.04
C LYS A 357 -16.67 4.78 3.55
N ALA A 358 -16.79 6.10 3.66
CA ALA A 358 -15.71 6.99 4.12
C ALA A 358 -16.05 7.74 5.41
N TYR A 359 -15.29 7.54 6.48
CA TYR A 359 -15.61 8.18 7.76
C TYR A 359 -14.41 8.48 8.65
N ASP A 360 -14.56 9.47 9.53
CA ASP A 360 -13.54 9.91 10.49
C ASP A 360 -12.18 10.26 9.81
N ASN A 361 -12.19 10.71 8.55
CA ASN A 361 -10.96 11.12 7.85
C ASN A 361 -10.69 12.62 8.04
N ILE A 362 -9.42 13.03 7.93
CA ILE A 362 -9.03 14.44 7.87
C ILE A 362 -8.33 14.71 6.54
N LEU A 363 -8.90 15.58 5.71
CA LEU A 363 -8.43 15.88 4.36
C LEU A 363 -8.19 17.38 4.19
N TRP A 364 -6.91 17.75 4.19
CA TRP A 364 -6.42 19.10 4.03
C TRP A 364 -5.99 19.34 2.58
N GLN A 365 -6.78 20.13 1.84
CA GLN A 365 -6.47 20.55 0.48
C GLN A 365 -5.38 21.62 0.47
N ARG A 366 -4.39 21.49 -0.40
CA ARG A 366 -3.38 22.55 -0.60
C ARG A 366 -3.97 23.79 -1.30
N ASP A 367 -3.35 24.95 -1.08
CA ASP A 367 -3.87 26.22 -1.60
C ASP A 367 -3.55 26.42 -3.09
N VAL A 368 -2.38 25.96 -3.51
CA VAL A 368 -1.86 26.07 -4.88
C VAL A 368 -1.60 24.68 -5.41
N ALA A 369 -2.07 24.35 -6.61
CA ALA A 369 -1.87 23.04 -7.25
C ALA A 369 -0.41 22.60 -7.25
N GLY A 370 -0.17 21.30 -7.04
CA GLY A 370 1.16 20.69 -7.16
C GLY A 370 1.68 20.55 -8.59
N GLY A 371 0.78 20.71 -9.57
CA GLY A 371 1.07 20.55 -10.98
C GLY A 371 0.68 19.17 -11.53
N ILE A 372 0.31 18.23 -10.66
CA ILE A 372 -0.24 16.92 -11.05
C ILE A 372 -1.72 17.05 -11.39
N VAL A 373 -2.50 17.65 -10.49
CA VAL A 373 -3.92 17.92 -10.73
C VAL A 373 -4.11 19.39 -11.09
N PRO A 374 -4.86 19.72 -12.16
CA PRO A 374 -5.20 21.10 -12.48
C PRO A 374 -5.90 21.79 -11.31
N ALA A 375 -5.58 23.06 -11.06
CA ALA A 375 -6.10 23.81 -9.91
C ALA A 375 -7.63 23.80 -9.78
N ALA A 376 -8.34 23.79 -10.91
CA ALA A 376 -9.79 23.79 -10.95
C ALA A 376 -10.43 22.43 -10.61
N ASN A 377 -9.63 21.35 -10.56
CA ASN A 377 -10.06 20.00 -10.20
C ASN A 377 -9.61 19.60 -8.78
N MET A 378 -8.94 20.49 -8.05
CA MET A 378 -8.48 20.19 -6.69
C MET A 378 -9.65 20.17 -5.71
N THR A 379 -9.74 19.11 -4.92
CA THR A 379 -10.84 18.90 -3.97
C THR A 379 -10.44 17.89 -2.90
N PRO A 380 -10.66 18.14 -1.59
CA PRO A 380 -10.42 17.10 -0.60
C PRO A 380 -11.45 15.97 -0.70
N MET A 381 -12.61 16.17 -1.35
CA MET A 381 -13.54 15.09 -1.67
C MET A 381 -14.51 15.47 -2.79
N TRP A 382 -14.59 14.60 -3.81
CA TRP A 382 -15.64 14.63 -4.82
C TRP A 382 -16.17 13.22 -5.12
N ALA A 383 -17.49 13.13 -5.28
CA ALA A 383 -18.19 11.93 -5.75
C ALA A 383 -19.27 12.30 -6.78
N ASP A 384 -19.42 11.49 -7.83
CA ASP A 384 -20.40 11.70 -8.90
C ASP A 384 -21.84 11.26 -8.54
N ALA A 385 -22.03 10.73 -7.33
CA ALA A 385 -23.31 10.35 -6.76
C ALA A 385 -23.18 10.16 -5.23
N PRO A 386 -24.31 10.15 -4.48
CA PRO A 386 -24.30 9.90 -3.04
C PRO A 386 -23.68 8.56 -2.65
N PHE A 387 -22.90 8.55 -1.57
CA PHE A 387 -22.31 7.35 -0.97
C PHE A 387 -22.34 7.45 0.56
N THR A 388 -21.84 6.44 1.27
CA THR A 388 -21.85 6.48 2.74
C THR A 388 -20.65 7.28 3.24
N GLU A 389 -20.90 8.47 3.78
CA GLU A 389 -19.86 9.28 4.43
C GLU A 389 -20.37 9.99 5.68
N TYR A 390 -19.48 10.17 6.67
CA TYR A 390 -19.79 10.88 7.92
C TYR A 390 -18.51 11.18 8.74
N ASN A 391 -18.56 12.21 9.58
CA ASN A 391 -17.51 12.61 10.53
C ASN A 391 -16.14 12.94 9.91
N ASN A 392 -16.10 13.24 8.61
CA ASN A 392 -14.89 13.70 7.95
C ASN A 392 -14.64 15.18 8.24
N VAL A 393 -13.38 15.58 8.25
CA VAL A 393 -12.93 16.97 8.42
C VAL A 393 -12.20 17.40 7.16
N PHE A 394 -12.69 18.47 6.53
CA PHE A 394 -12.11 19.06 5.34
C PHE A 394 -11.54 20.44 5.64
N TRP A 395 -10.34 20.74 5.15
CA TRP A 395 -9.70 22.04 5.40
C TRP A 395 -8.92 22.58 4.21
N LYS A 396 -8.80 23.90 4.13
CA LYS A 396 -7.96 24.65 3.18
C LYS A 396 -7.58 25.98 3.82
N THR A 397 -6.33 26.41 3.71
CA THR A 397 -5.83 27.59 4.44
C THR A 397 -6.48 28.88 3.93
N THR A 398 -6.56 29.04 2.61
CA THR A 398 -7.00 30.30 1.99
C THR A 398 -8.51 30.43 1.84
N GLY A 399 -9.32 29.58 2.50
CA GLY A 399 -10.77 29.67 2.45
C GLY A 399 -11.47 28.33 2.60
N ARG A 400 -12.66 28.21 2.02
CA ARG A 400 -13.42 26.97 2.07
C ARG A 400 -12.95 26.02 0.97
N PRO A 401 -12.56 24.76 1.29
CA PRO A 401 -12.32 23.75 0.27
C PRO A 401 -13.61 23.48 -0.53
N TYR A 402 -13.44 23.10 -1.80
CA TYR A 402 -14.55 22.61 -2.61
C TYR A 402 -14.79 21.14 -2.29
N VAL A 403 -15.87 20.83 -1.59
CA VAL A 403 -16.28 19.47 -1.21
C VAL A 403 -17.64 19.22 -1.82
N SER A 404 -17.79 18.18 -2.64
CA SER A 404 -19.04 17.97 -3.40
C SER A 404 -19.44 16.51 -3.54
N ILE A 405 -20.74 16.27 -3.52
CA ILE A 405 -21.39 15.02 -3.87
C ILE A 405 -22.48 15.38 -4.87
N ASP A 406 -22.36 14.91 -6.10
CA ASP A 406 -23.32 15.26 -7.14
C ASP A 406 -24.69 14.64 -6.82
N ASN A 407 -25.75 15.44 -6.95
CA ASN A 407 -27.11 15.05 -6.54
C ASN A 407 -27.23 14.61 -5.07
N GLY A 408 -26.34 15.09 -4.20
CA GLY A 408 -26.34 14.80 -2.77
C GLY A 408 -25.97 16.01 -1.93
N SER A 409 -25.91 15.78 -0.62
CA SER A 409 -25.39 16.72 0.36
C SER A 409 -24.47 15.97 1.30
N LEU A 410 -23.48 16.67 1.86
CA LEU A 410 -22.65 16.11 2.91
C LEU A 410 -23.49 15.65 4.11
N HIS A 411 -23.04 14.62 4.79
CA HIS A 411 -23.69 14.20 6.02
C HIS A 411 -23.52 15.29 7.10
N PRO A 412 -24.52 15.53 7.98
CA PRO A 412 -24.48 16.66 8.93
C PRO A 412 -23.32 16.64 9.93
N SER A 413 -22.64 15.50 10.06
CA SER A 413 -21.51 15.36 10.97
C SER A 413 -20.16 15.65 10.33
N ASP A 414 -20.09 15.80 9.00
CA ASP A 414 -18.90 16.27 8.31
C ASP A 414 -18.68 17.77 8.55
N ARG A 415 -17.41 18.16 8.57
CA ARG A 415 -17.00 19.49 9.02
C ARG A 415 -16.02 20.11 8.06
N VAL A 416 -16.23 21.39 7.78
CA VAL A 416 -15.21 22.25 7.17
C VAL A 416 -14.58 23.08 8.29
N ALA A 417 -13.46 22.60 8.82
CA ALA A 417 -12.81 23.19 10.00
C ALA A 417 -11.31 22.89 10.04
N ASP A 418 -10.54 23.79 10.65
CA ASP A 418 -9.11 23.57 10.91
C ASP A 418 -8.95 22.40 11.91
N PRO A 419 -8.20 21.34 11.57
CA PRO A 419 -7.97 20.22 12.48
C PRO A 419 -7.05 20.57 13.66
N LEU A 420 -6.42 21.75 13.64
CA LEU A 420 -5.52 22.26 14.68
C LEU A 420 -4.38 21.28 14.99
N PHE A 421 -3.68 20.82 13.95
CA PHE A 421 -2.57 19.88 14.12
C PHE A 421 -1.42 20.47 14.95
N VAL A 422 -0.81 19.65 15.82
CA VAL A 422 0.36 20.06 16.64
C VAL A 422 1.53 20.48 15.76
N ASN A 423 1.92 19.65 14.80
CA ASN A 423 2.95 19.99 13.83
C ASN A 423 2.81 19.15 12.56
N ALA A 424 1.90 19.56 11.68
CA ALA A 424 1.65 18.86 10.43
C ALA A 424 2.88 18.77 9.50
N SER A 425 3.77 19.78 9.55
CA SER A 425 5.01 19.77 8.76
C SER A 425 6.01 18.69 9.18
N ALA A 426 5.92 18.22 10.43
CA ALA A 426 6.68 17.09 10.96
C ALA A 426 5.88 15.78 10.95
N LEU A 427 4.77 15.72 10.19
CA LEU A 427 3.81 14.61 10.16
C LEU A 427 3.21 14.27 11.53
N ASN A 428 3.19 15.24 12.45
CA ASN A 428 2.50 15.10 13.72
C ASN A 428 1.07 15.66 13.59
N PHE A 429 0.15 14.76 13.23
CA PHE A 429 -1.26 15.04 13.03
C PHE A 429 -2.12 14.87 14.30
N THR A 430 -1.51 14.83 15.47
CA THR A 430 -2.27 14.95 16.73
C THR A 430 -2.88 16.35 16.82
N SER A 431 -4.08 16.47 17.39
CA SER A 431 -4.72 17.77 17.57
C SER A 431 -4.13 18.50 18.78
N GLN A 432 -3.97 19.83 18.66
CA GLN A 432 -3.58 20.74 19.74
C GLN A 432 -4.68 20.89 20.79
N LEU A 433 -5.92 20.54 20.44
CA LEU A 433 -6.97 20.40 21.44
C LEU A 433 -6.60 19.21 22.31
N ALA A 434 -6.31 19.45 23.59
CA ALA A 434 -6.31 18.38 24.58
C ALA A 434 -7.61 17.59 24.43
N PRO A 435 -7.64 16.27 24.73
CA PRO A 435 -8.91 15.58 24.89
C PRO A 435 -9.65 16.30 26.02
N VAL A 436 -10.51 17.25 25.66
CA VAL A 436 -11.31 17.98 26.62
C VAL A 436 -12.15 16.92 27.29
N VAL A 437 -11.93 16.78 28.58
CA VAL A 437 -12.76 16.05 29.52
C VAL A 437 -14.22 16.40 29.21
N LEU A 438 -14.89 15.54 28.45
CA LEU A 438 -16.35 15.49 28.36
C LEU A 438 -16.86 14.85 29.66
N ALA A 439 -16.60 15.53 30.77
CA ALA A 439 -17.35 15.37 31.99
C ALA A 439 -17.98 16.74 32.29
N SER A 440 -19.31 16.75 32.26
CA SER A 440 -20.21 17.79 32.75
C SER A 440 -20.14 19.17 32.09
N ALA A 441 -21.07 19.42 31.18
CA ALA A 441 -22.15 20.37 31.45
C ALA A 441 -23.37 19.96 30.60
N ARG A 442 -24.50 19.75 31.30
CA ARG A 442 -25.82 19.48 30.71
C ARG A 442 -26.40 20.72 30.04
#